data_AF-A0A139NN83-F1
#
_entry.id   AF-A0A139NN83-F1
#
_cell.length_a   1.000
_cell.length_b   1.000
_cell.length_c   1.000
_cell.angle_alpha   90.00
_cell.angle_beta   90.00
_cell.angle_gamma   90.00
#
_symmetry.space_group_name_H-M   'P 1'
#
loop_
_entity.id
_entity.type
_entity.pdbx_description
1 polymer ?
#
loop_
_entity_poly.entity_id
_entity_poly.type
_entity_poly.pdbx_seq_one_letter_code
_entity_poly.pdbx_strand_id
1 'polypeptide(L)'
;MLLALFGLAVTVFFVVKGIKGGVILSIVVTTLAAIAVGFVKLSTINFSENSFGTAVRQLGEIFGVAVGPKGIGALFSDTSRLPQTLMAILAFSLTDIFDTIGTLIGTGEKVGIVAKTGENKESEGLDKALYSDLVGTSVGAIAGTSNVTTYVESAAGIGAGGRTGLTALVVAICFALSSFLSPLLAIVPSVATAPILIVVGIMMLGSLKDIHWDDMSEAIPAFFTSIFMGFSYSITYGIAAGFLTFSLIKVFKGQAKEVHGIIWVLDILFILNFISMAIF
;
A
#
# COMPACT_ATOMS: atom_id res chain seq x y z
N MET A 1 10.69 -14.63 19.16
CA MET A 1 11.83 -14.18 18.32
C MET A 1 12.44 -15.33 17.52
N LEU A 2 12.90 -16.44 18.13
CA LEU A 2 13.43 -17.60 17.37
C LEU A 2 12.46 -18.15 16.32
N LEU A 3 11.18 -18.27 16.67
CA LEU A 3 10.14 -18.74 15.73
C LEU A 3 9.95 -17.78 14.53
N ALA A 4 10.11 -16.46 14.74
CA ALA A 4 10.06 -15.47 13.67
C ALA A 4 11.27 -15.62 12.73
N LEU A 5 12.46 -15.81 13.29
CA LEU A 5 13.69 -16.05 12.52
C LEU A 5 13.61 -17.36 11.73
N PHE A 6 13.03 -18.40 12.32
CA PHE A 6 12.75 -19.66 11.62
C PHE A 6 11.74 -19.45 10.49
N GLY A 7 10.62 -18.77 10.75
CA GLY A 7 9.63 -18.45 9.72
C GLY A 7 10.21 -17.60 8.58
N LEU A 8 11.15 -16.70 8.88
CA LEU A 8 11.90 -15.94 7.89
C LEU A 8 12.80 -16.83 7.06
N ALA A 9 13.59 -17.70 7.68
CA ALA A 9 14.45 -18.64 6.96
C ALA A 9 13.62 -19.56 6.03
N VAL A 10 12.47 -20.04 6.49
CA VAL A 10 11.54 -20.86 5.71
C VAL A 10 10.95 -20.07 4.54
N THR A 11 10.47 -18.85 4.78
CA THR A 11 9.90 -18.00 3.73
C THR A 11 10.94 -17.67 2.67
N VAL A 12 12.15 -17.28 3.09
CA VAL A 12 13.28 -17.02 2.18
C VAL A 12 13.62 -18.28 1.38
N PHE A 13 13.68 -19.46 2.00
CA PHE A 13 13.94 -20.71 1.31
C PHE A 13 12.92 -20.99 0.20
N PHE A 14 11.62 -20.89 0.50
CA PHE A 14 10.56 -21.13 -0.47
C PHE A 14 10.59 -20.14 -1.64
N VAL A 15 10.86 -18.86 -1.33
CA VAL A 15 10.92 -17.78 -2.32
C VAL A 15 12.14 -17.92 -3.22
N VAL A 16 13.32 -18.19 -2.67
CA VAL A 16 14.56 -18.43 -3.43
C VAL A 16 14.46 -19.68 -4.31
N LYS A 17 13.75 -20.73 -3.84
CA LYS A 17 13.49 -21.94 -4.63
C LYS A 17 12.43 -21.74 -5.72
N GLY A 18 11.77 -20.59 -5.79
CA GLY A 18 10.75 -20.31 -6.82
C GLY A 18 9.53 -21.22 -6.75
N ILE A 19 9.20 -21.75 -5.56
CA ILE A 19 8.07 -22.67 -5.39
C ILE A 19 6.77 -21.88 -5.54
N LYS A 20 5.91 -22.28 -6.48
CA LYS A 20 4.59 -21.67 -6.70
C LYS A 20 3.76 -21.83 -5.42
N GLY A 21 3.29 -20.71 -4.86
CA GLY A 21 2.60 -20.69 -3.57
C GLY A 21 3.52 -20.79 -2.35
N GLY A 22 4.83 -20.61 -2.52
CA GLY A 22 5.83 -20.71 -1.45
C GLY A 22 5.57 -19.81 -0.24
N VAL A 23 4.99 -18.63 -0.46
CA VAL A 23 4.57 -17.72 0.62
C VAL A 23 3.43 -18.32 1.46
N ILE A 24 2.45 -18.99 0.83
CA ILE A 24 1.35 -19.64 1.56
C ILE A 24 1.87 -20.87 2.32
N LEU A 25 2.74 -21.67 1.68
CA LEU A 25 3.39 -22.81 2.31
C LEU A 25 4.23 -22.39 3.53
N SER A 26 4.91 -21.25 3.48
CA SER A 26 5.68 -20.76 4.61
C SER A 26 4.79 -20.36 5.80
N ILE A 27 3.59 -19.80 5.56
CA ILE A 27 2.58 -19.56 6.62
C ILE A 27 2.22 -20.87 7.29
N VAL A 28 1.86 -21.89 6.50
CA VAL A 28 1.40 -23.17 7.03
C VAL A 28 2.50 -23.84 7.86
N VAL A 29 3.73 -23.92 7.33
CA VAL A 29 4.87 -24.53 8.03
C VAL A 29 5.22 -23.77 9.30
N THR A 30 5.24 -22.43 9.26
CA THR A 30 5.57 -21.60 10.43
C THR A 30 4.46 -21.67 11.48
N THR A 31 3.20 -21.73 11.06
CA THR A 31 2.04 -21.89 11.96
C THR A 31 2.04 -23.25 12.64
N LEU A 32 2.33 -24.33 11.91
CA LEU A 32 2.49 -25.68 12.49
C LEU A 32 3.64 -25.74 13.48
N ALA A 33 4.78 -25.12 13.16
CA ALA A 33 5.90 -25.00 14.09
C ALA A 33 5.51 -24.17 15.34
N ALA A 34 4.72 -23.11 15.18
CA ALA A 34 4.22 -22.29 16.29
C ALA A 34 3.31 -23.09 17.24
N ILE A 35 2.46 -23.96 16.67
CA ILE A 35 1.59 -24.86 17.42
C ILE A 35 2.43 -25.93 18.15
N ALA A 36 3.39 -26.55 17.47
CA ALA A 36 4.25 -27.58 18.06
C ALA A 36 5.10 -27.08 19.23
N VAL A 37 5.52 -25.82 19.19
CA VAL A 37 6.28 -25.15 20.27
C VAL A 37 5.36 -24.68 21.41
N GLY A 38 4.04 -24.83 21.29
CA GLY A 38 3.07 -24.40 22.30
C GLY A 38 2.89 -22.87 22.38
N PHE A 39 3.38 -22.14 21.37
CA PHE A 39 3.25 -20.68 21.29
C PHE A 39 1.82 -20.26 20.94
N VAL A 40 1.10 -21.11 20.20
CA VAL A 40 -0.32 -20.94 19.89
C VAL A 40 -1.12 -21.76 20.90
N LYS A 41 -1.74 -21.09 21.87
CA LYS A 41 -2.74 -21.72 22.75
C LYS A 41 -4.03 -21.90 21.96
N LEU A 42 -4.27 -23.10 21.44
CA LEU A 42 -5.51 -23.47 20.75
C LEU A 42 -6.76 -23.25 21.61
N SER A 43 -6.62 -23.23 22.94
CA SER A 43 -7.71 -22.97 23.90
C SER A 43 -8.18 -21.51 23.97
N THR A 44 -7.41 -20.55 23.45
CA THR A 44 -7.80 -19.13 23.36
C THR A 44 -8.43 -18.77 22.01
N ILE A 45 -8.48 -19.73 21.08
CA ILE A 45 -9.10 -19.51 19.77
C ILE A 45 -10.61 -19.67 19.94
N ASN A 46 -11.25 -18.54 20.23
CA ASN A 46 -12.68 -18.50 20.41
C ASN A 46 -13.36 -18.53 19.04
N PHE A 47 -13.76 -19.72 18.59
CA PHE A 47 -14.51 -19.92 17.35
C PHE A 47 -15.82 -19.11 17.31
N SER A 48 -16.35 -18.72 18.48
CA SER A 48 -17.53 -17.86 18.58
C SER A 48 -17.24 -16.40 18.23
N GLU A 49 -16.01 -15.90 18.45
CA GLU A 49 -15.64 -14.51 18.14
C GLU A 49 -15.09 -14.35 16.72
N ASN A 50 -14.53 -15.42 16.13
CA ASN A 50 -14.02 -15.44 14.76
C ASN A 50 -14.97 -16.23 13.85
N SER A 51 -16.21 -15.75 13.71
CA SER A 51 -17.24 -16.36 12.88
C SER A 51 -17.68 -15.41 11.77
N PHE A 52 -18.30 -15.96 10.73
CA PHE A 52 -18.89 -15.13 9.69
C PHE A 52 -19.89 -14.09 10.24
N GLY A 53 -20.65 -14.45 11.29
CA GLY A 53 -21.58 -13.54 11.95
C GLY A 53 -20.91 -12.36 12.65
N THR A 54 -19.71 -12.56 13.21
CA THR A 54 -18.94 -11.46 13.82
C THR A 54 -18.30 -10.56 12.78
N ALA A 55 -17.82 -11.12 11.65
CA ALA A 55 -17.34 -10.34 10.51
C ALA A 55 -18.44 -9.43 9.93
N VAL A 56 -19.67 -9.95 9.78
CA VAL A 56 -20.83 -9.15 9.32
C VAL A 56 -21.20 -8.07 10.35
N ARG A 57 -21.15 -8.37 11.65
CA ARG A 57 -21.43 -7.38 12.69
C ARG A 57 -20.40 -6.25 12.72
N GLN A 58 -19.11 -6.61 12.66
CA GLN A 58 -18.01 -5.64 12.59
C GLN A 58 -18.10 -4.78 11.33
N LEU A 59 -18.44 -5.38 10.18
CA LEU A 59 -18.72 -4.62 8.97
C LEU A 59 -19.86 -3.62 9.20
N GLY A 60 -20.94 -4.02 9.87
CA GLY A 60 -22.03 -3.11 10.23
C GLY A 60 -21.65 -1.96 11.17
N GLU A 61 -20.59 -2.12 11.97
CA GLU A 61 -20.06 -1.06 12.86
C GLU A 61 -19.20 -0.04 12.11
N ILE A 62 -18.51 -0.44 11.04
CA ILE A 62 -17.59 0.42 10.27
C ILE A 62 -18.20 0.95 8.96
N PHE A 63 -19.17 0.24 8.40
CA PHE A 63 -19.82 0.60 7.13
C PHE A 63 -20.59 1.91 7.27
N GLY A 64 -20.28 2.87 6.41
CA GLY A 64 -20.91 4.19 6.40
C GLY A 64 -20.42 5.14 7.51
N VAL A 65 -19.52 4.72 8.40
CA VAL A 65 -18.95 5.59 9.45
C VAL A 65 -18.24 6.80 8.84
N ALA A 66 -17.56 6.61 7.71
CA ALA A 66 -16.86 7.67 6.98
C ALA A 66 -17.81 8.82 6.55
N VAL A 67 -19.08 8.53 6.27
CA VAL A 67 -20.10 9.52 5.86
C VAL A 67 -21.01 9.93 7.04
N GLY A 68 -20.90 9.23 8.17
CA GLY A 68 -21.69 9.48 9.37
C GLY A 68 -21.22 10.68 10.22
N PRO A 69 -21.84 10.89 11.39
CA PRO A 69 -21.57 12.04 12.28
C PRO A 69 -20.12 12.10 12.79
N LYS A 70 -19.43 10.96 12.86
CA LYS A 70 -18.03 10.81 13.28
C LYS A 70 -17.07 10.63 12.10
N GLY A 71 -17.55 10.79 10.88
CA GLY A 71 -16.80 10.60 9.66
C GLY A 71 -16.06 11.87 9.21
N ILE A 72 -16.10 12.14 7.90
CA ILE A 72 -15.43 13.28 7.28
C ILE A 72 -15.79 14.61 7.96
N GLY A 73 -17.05 14.81 8.36
CA GLY A 73 -17.48 16.03 9.06
C GLY A 73 -16.76 16.30 10.38
N ALA A 74 -16.38 15.24 11.12
CA ALA A 74 -15.65 15.36 12.38
C ALA A 74 -14.16 15.72 12.17
N LEU A 75 -13.60 15.49 10.97
CA LEU A 75 -12.24 15.89 10.65
C LEU A 75 -12.10 17.42 10.52
N PHE A 76 -13.20 18.12 10.21
CA PHE A 76 -13.25 19.57 10.03
C PHE A 76 -13.84 20.32 11.23
N SER A 77 -14.35 19.61 12.25
CA SER A 77 -14.99 20.25 13.40
C SER A 77 -14.02 20.94 14.35
N ASP A 78 -12.75 20.55 14.34
CA ASP A 78 -11.70 21.16 15.17
C ASP A 78 -10.86 22.13 14.33
N THR A 79 -11.17 23.43 14.45
CA THR A 79 -10.49 24.51 13.71
C THR A 79 -8.99 24.53 13.95
N SER A 80 -8.52 24.08 15.13
CA SER A 80 -7.09 24.06 15.47
C SER A 80 -6.31 23.00 14.69
N ARG A 81 -6.97 21.92 14.27
CA ARG A 81 -6.37 20.78 13.55
C ARG A 81 -6.59 20.84 12.04
N LEU A 82 -7.36 21.81 11.55
CA LEU A 82 -7.64 21.99 10.12
C LEU A 82 -6.38 21.97 9.23
N PRO A 83 -5.28 22.69 9.57
CA PRO A 83 -4.07 22.64 8.74
C PRO A 83 -3.51 21.22 8.65
N GLN A 84 -3.44 20.50 9.77
CA GLN A 84 -2.93 19.12 9.84
C GLN A 84 -3.84 18.13 9.11
N THR A 85 -5.16 18.27 9.26
CA THR A 85 -6.15 17.43 8.57
C THR A 85 -6.08 17.60 7.06
N LEU A 86 -6.10 18.85 6.56
CA LEU A 86 -6.02 19.13 5.12
C LEU A 86 -4.73 18.56 4.52
N MET A 87 -3.64 18.70 5.27
CA MET A 87 -2.33 18.19 4.89
C MET A 87 -2.26 16.67 4.87
N ALA A 88 -2.85 16.00 5.87
CA ALA A 88 -2.94 14.55 5.88
C ALA A 88 -3.77 14.04 4.69
N ILE A 89 -4.94 14.65 4.43
CA ILE A 89 -5.80 14.29 3.29
C ILE A 89 -5.03 14.42 1.98
N LEU A 90 -4.37 15.56 1.78
CA LEU A 90 -3.64 15.85 0.56
C LEU A 90 -2.39 14.96 0.41
N ALA A 91 -1.64 14.70 1.48
CA ALA A 91 -0.51 13.78 1.44
C ALA A 91 -0.95 12.34 1.16
N PHE A 92 -1.98 11.82 1.84
CA PHE A 92 -2.49 10.46 1.59
C PHE A 92 -3.10 10.34 0.20
N SER A 93 -3.83 11.34 -0.29
CA SER A 93 -4.39 11.33 -1.65
C SER A 93 -3.29 11.32 -2.71
N LEU A 94 -2.23 12.10 -2.54
CA LEU A 94 -1.10 12.05 -3.48
C LEU A 94 -0.33 10.75 -3.40
N THR A 95 -0.12 10.23 -2.19
CA THR A 95 0.50 8.91 -2.00
C THR A 95 -0.26 7.86 -2.79
N ASP A 96 -1.59 7.84 -2.63
CA ASP A 96 -2.49 6.89 -3.28
C ASP A 96 -2.43 7.02 -4.80
N ILE A 97 -2.53 8.25 -5.32
CA ILE A 97 -2.40 8.52 -6.77
C ILE A 97 -1.05 8.04 -7.30
N PHE A 98 0.06 8.33 -6.62
CA PHE A 98 1.38 7.93 -7.09
C PHE A 98 1.63 6.43 -6.94
N ASP A 99 1.10 5.78 -5.92
CA ASP A 99 1.18 4.33 -5.75
C ASP A 99 0.38 3.60 -6.84
N THR A 100 -0.85 4.06 -7.10
CA THR A 100 -1.68 3.53 -8.17
C THR A 100 -1.04 3.78 -9.53
N ILE A 101 -0.56 4.98 -9.84
CA ILE A 101 0.12 5.27 -11.13
C ILE A 101 1.39 4.41 -11.26
N GLY A 102 2.25 4.39 -10.25
CA GLY A 102 3.52 3.66 -10.29
C GLY A 102 3.29 2.15 -10.48
N THR A 103 2.34 1.59 -9.73
CA THR A 103 2.03 0.16 -9.82
C THR A 103 1.27 -0.18 -11.10
N LEU A 104 0.33 0.66 -11.57
CA LEU A 104 -0.35 0.47 -12.85
C LEU A 104 0.60 0.55 -14.03
N ILE A 105 1.57 1.46 -14.03
CA ILE A 105 2.58 1.53 -15.08
C ILE A 105 3.47 0.28 -15.02
N GLY A 106 4.05 -0.03 -13.86
CA GLY A 106 4.98 -1.16 -13.70
C GLY A 106 4.35 -2.54 -13.94
N THR A 107 3.06 -2.71 -13.67
CA THR A 107 2.32 -3.95 -13.96
C THR A 107 1.62 -3.93 -15.32
N GLY A 108 1.12 -2.77 -15.75
CA GLY A 108 0.41 -2.52 -17.00
C GLY A 108 1.26 -2.71 -18.25
N GLU A 109 2.55 -2.39 -18.17
CA GLU A 109 3.52 -2.70 -19.24
C GLU A 109 3.61 -4.20 -19.52
N LYS A 110 3.50 -5.05 -18.48
CA LYS A 110 3.62 -6.51 -18.61
C LYS A 110 2.41 -7.17 -19.27
N VAL A 111 1.25 -6.51 -19.20
CA VAL A 111 -0.01 -6.95 -19.85
C VAL A 111 -0.29 -6.24 -21.17
N GLY A 112 0.53 -5.26 -21.55
CA GLY A 112 0.35 -4.48 -22.77
C GLY A 112 -0.84 -3.51 -22.72
N ILE A 113 -1.30 -3.15 -21.52
CA ILE A 113 -2.37 -2.16 -21.28
C ILE A 113 -1.76 -0.74 -21.28
N VAL A 114 -0.50 -0.62 -20.85
CA VAL A 114 0.32 0.59 -20.97
C VAL A 114 1.22 0.39 -22.17
N ALA A 115 1.05 1.22 -23.21
CA ALA A 115 1.86 1.12 -24.42
C ALA A 115 3.30 1.55 -24.12
N LYS A 116 4.26 0.92 -24.82
CA LYS A 116 5.63 1.43 -24.86
C LYS A 116 5.62 2.71 -25.68
N THR A 117 5.71 3.84 -24.99
CA THR A 117 6.06 5.19 -25.48
C THR A 117 5.97 5.38 -27.00
N GLY A 118 4.88 5.97 -27.48
CA GLY A 118 4.82 6.51 -28.85
C GLY A 118 3.45 6.60 -29.53
N GLU A 119 2.35 6.14 -28.91
CA GLU A 119 1.03 6.23 -29.54
C GLU A 119 0.03 7.02 -28.68
N ASN A 120 -0.55 8.09 -29.23
CA ASN A 120 -1.56 8.98 -28.61
C ASN A 120 -2.87 8.28 -28.14
N LYS A 121 -2.91 6.95 -28.08
CA LYS A 121 -3.96 6.14 -27.44
C LYS A 121 -3.62 5.77 -25.99
N GLU A 122 -2.44 6.14 -25.50
CA GLU A 122 -1.89 5.83 -24.17
C GLU A 122 -2.74 6.30 -22.99
N SER A 123 -3.50 7.40 -23.13
CA SER A 123 -4.26 7.97 -22.01
C SER A 123 -5.51 7.16 -21.67
N GLU A 124 -6.30 6.70 -22.65
CA GLU A 124 -7.62 6.15 -22.34
C GLU A 124 -7.60 4.87 -21.49
N GLY A 125 -6.60 4.00 -21.68
CA GLY A 125 -6.47 2.76 -20.91
C GLY A 125 -6.04 3.03 -19.47
N LEU A 126 -5.05 3.91 -19.30
CA LEU A 126 -4.58 4.35 -17.99
C LEU A 126 -5.66 5.15 -17.25
N ASP A 127 -6.35 6.06 -17.93
CA ASP A 127 -7.46 6.84 -17.39
C ASP A 127 -8.57 5.92 -16.89
N LYS A 128 -8.99 4.92 -17.69
CA LYS A 128 -10.00 3.94 -17.27
C LYS A 128 -9.54 3.12 -16.07
N ALA A 129 -8.25 2.77 -15.98
CA ALA A 129 -7.69 2.05 -14.84
C ALA A 129 -7.66 2.92 -13.58
N LEU A 130 -7.23 4.18 -13.70
CA LEU A 130 -7.26 5.17 -12.61
C LEU A 130 -8.69 5.46 -12.15
N TYR A 131 -9.65 5.59 -13.06
CA TYR A 131 -11.07 5.73 -12.70
C TYR A 131 -11.59 4.50 -11.93
N SER A 132 -11.22 3.29 -12.34
CA SER A 132 -11.59 2.07 -11.62
C SER A 132 -11.02 2.03 -10.21
N ASP A 133 -9.77 2.45 -10.05
CA ASP A 133 -9.07 2.54 -8.76
C ASP A 133 -9.74 3.57 -7.84
N LEU A 134 -9.99 4.78 -8.35
CA LEU A 134 -10.67 5.86 -7.61
C LEU A 134 -12.07 5.46 -7.14
N VAL A 135 -12.84 4.77 -8.00
CA VAL A 135 -14.17 4.24 -7.63
C VAL A 135 -14.01 3.15 -6.58
N GLY A 136 -13.04 2.25 -6.73
CA GLY A 136 -12.72 1.20 -5.76
C GLY A 136 -12.37 1.75 -4.38
N THR A 137 -11.46 2.72 -4.32
CA THR A 137 -11.05 3.39 -3.08
C THR A 137 -12.19 4.18 -2.45
N SER A 138 -12.99 4.90 -3.24
CA SER A 138 -14.13 5.66 -2.71
C SER A 138 -15.19 4.74 -2.10
N VAL A 139 -15.54 3.66 -2.80
CA VAL A 139 -16.50 2.66 -2.29
C VAL A 139 -15.92 1.89 -1.09
N GLY A 140 -14.62 1.57 -1.13
CA GLY A 140 -13.90 0.93 -0.04
C GLY A 140 -13.87 1.77 1.23
N ALA A 141 -13.65 3.08 1.10
CA ALA A 141 -13.68 4.02 2.22
C ALA A 141 -15.07 4.06 2.89
N ILE A 142 -16.16 3.99 2.12
CA ILE A 142 -17.51 3.87 2.66
C ILE A 142 -17.69 2.53 3.38
N ALA A 143 -17.12 1.45 2.85
CA ALA A 143 -17.14 0.14 3.49
C ALA A 143 -16.24 0.04 4.74
N GLY A 144 -15.48 1.09 5.08
CA GLY A 144 -14.60 1.12 6.25
C GLY A 144 -13.28 0.37 6.07
N THR A 145 -12.87 0.08 4.83
CA THR A 145 -11.56 -0.50 4.54
C THR A 145 -10.50 0.58 4.28
N SER A 146 -9.21 0.19 4.30
CA SER A 146 -8.12 1.01 3.80
C SER A 146 -8.25 1.27 2.29
N ASN A 147 -7.43 2.18 1.76
CA ASN A 147 -7.35 2.47 0.33
C ASN A 147 -7.19 1.18 -0.49
N VAL A 148 -7.92 1.11 -1.60
CA VAL A 148 -7.91 -0.04 -2.50
C VAL A 148 -7.01 0.31 -3.66
N THR A 149 -5.87 -0.37 -3.79
CA THR A 149 -4.93 -0.11 -4.88
C THR A 149 -4.58 -1.37 -5.66
N THR A 150 -3.95 -1.19 -6.81
CA THR A 150 -3.32 -2.27 -7.55
C THR A 150 -2.07 -2.77 -6.85
N TYR A 151 -1.94 -4.09 -6.72
CA TYR A 151 -0.80 -4.71 -6.04
C TYR A 151 0.31 -5.12 -7.02
N VAL A 152 1.56 -4.80 -6.70
CA VAL A 152 2.75 -5.23 -7.47
C VAL A 152 2.82 -6.76 -7.61
N GLU A 153 2.35 -7.48 -6.60
CA GLU A 153 2.29 -8.95 -6.57
C GLU A 153 1.34 -9.50 -7.63
N SER A 154 0.38 -8.70 -8.10
CA SER A 154 -0.49 -9.06 -9.22
C SER A 154 0.30 -9.29 -10.50
N ALA A 155 1.52 -8.77 -10.61
CA ALA A 155 2.44 -9.10 -11.71
C ALA A 155 2.73 -10.61 -11.81
N ALA A 156 2.76 -11.33 -10.68
CA ALA A 156 2.91 -12.79 -10.69
C ALA A 156 1.66 -13.49 -11.25
N GLY A 157 0.47 -12.99 -10.91
CA GLY A 157 -0.81 -13.46 -11.47
C GLY A 157 -0.91 -13.19 -12.97
N ILE A 158 -0.46 -12.01 -13.41
CA ILE A 158 -0.32 -11.65 -14.82
C ILE A 158 0.64 -12.61 -15.54
N GLY A 159 1.80 -12.88 -14.95
CA GLY A 159 2.79 -13.82 -15.48
C GLY A 159 2.28 -15.26 -15.57
N ALA A 160 1.34 -15.64 -14.72
CA ALA A 160 0.65 -16.94 -14.77
C ALA A 160 -0.50 -17.00 -15.80
N GLY A 161 -0.81 -15.89 -16.49
CA GLY A 161 -1.82 -15.83 -17.55
C GLY A 161 -3.10 -15.07 -17.18
N GLY A 162 -3.19 -14.47 -15.99
CA GLY A 162 -4.31 -13.60 -15.60
C GLY A 162 -4.33 -12.30 -16.40
N ARG A 163 -5.23 -12.18 -17.39
CA ARG A 163 -5.29 -11.02 -18.30
C ARG A 163 -6.65 -10.34 -18.38
N THR A 164 -7.63 -10.83 -17.61
CA THR A 164 -9.02 -10.35 -17.67
C THR A 164 -9.53 -9.99 -16.28
N GLY A 165 -10.51 -9.08 -16.21
CA GLY A 165 -11.21 -8.74 -14.97
C GLY A 165 -11.92 -9.93 -14.31
N LEU A 166 -12.17 -11.02 -15.05
CA LEU A 166 -12.66 -12.27 -14.47
C LEU A 166 -11.69 -12.84 -13.44
N THR A 167 -10.37 -12.65 -13.63
CA THR A 167 -9.37 -13.07 -12.64
C THR A 167 -9.54 -12.31 -11.34
N ALA A 168 -9.75 -10.99 -11.41
CA ALA A 168 -10.02 -10.16 -10.24
C ALA A 168 -11.35 -10.55 -9.57
N LEU A 169 -12.40 -10.84 -10.34
CA LEU A 169 -13.70 -11.28 -9.80
C LEU A 169 -13.60 -12.62 -9.09
N VAL A 170 -12.89 -13.59 -9.67
CA VAL A 170 -12.66 -14.90 -9.04
C VAL A 170 -11.88 -14.73 -7.74
N VAL A 171 -10.83 -13.89 -7.72
CA VAL A 171 -10.08 -13.59 -6.50
C VAL A 171 -11.00 -12.94 -5.44
N ALA A 172 -11.84 -11.98 -5.81
CA ALA A 172 -12.80 -11.36 -4.91
C ALA A 172 -13.79 -12.37 -4.33
N ILE A 173 -14.32 -13.29 -5.14
CA ILE A 173 -15.20 -14.38 -4.67
C ILE A 173 -14.44 -15.32 -3.73
N CYS A 174 -13.21 -15.68 -4.05
CA CYS A 174 -12.38 -16.50 -3.16
C CYS A 174 -12.11 -15.81 -1.82
N PHE A 175 -11.89 -14.50 -1.80
CA PHE A 175 -11.76 -13.71 -0.57
C PHE A 175 -13.09 -13.60 0.20
N ALA A 176 -14.22 -13.47 -0.49
CA ALA A 176 -15.53 -13.52 0.16
C ALA A 176 -15.77 -14.90 0.80
N LEU A 177 -15.42 -15.98 0.10
CA LEU A 177 -15.52 -17.35 0.62
C LEU A 177 -14.53 -17.61 1.77
N SER A 178 -13.34 -17.00 1.75
CA SER A 178 -12.38 -17.14 2.84
C SER A 178 -12.87 -16.54 4.16
N SER A 179 -13.86 -15.64 4.12
CA SER A 179 -14.52 -15.12 5.33
C SER A 179 -15.27 -16.21 6.11
N PHE A 180 -15.74 -17.28 5.46
CA PHE A 180 -16.28 -18.47 6.15
C PHE A 180 -15.17 -19.31 6.80
N LEU A 181 -13.94 -19.22 6.28
CA LEU A 181 -12.73 -19.81 6.85
C LEU A 181 -12.03 -18.86 7.84
N SER A 182 -12.67 -17.75 8.25
CA SER A 182 -12.13 -16.83 9.26
C SER A 182 -11.68 -17.50 10.58
N PRO A 183 -12.33 -18.57 11.11
CA PRO A 183 -11.81 -19.24 12.29
C PRO A 183 -10.47 -19.96 12.05
N LEU A 184 -10.22 -20.43 10.82
CA LEU A 184 -8.94 -21.03 10.43
C LEU A 184 -7.84 -19.97 10.31
N LEU A 185 -8.19 -18.77 9.82
CA LEU A 185 -7.27 -17.63 9.76
C LEU A 185 -6.86 -17.16 11.16
N ALA A 186 -7.77 -17.22 12.15
CA ALA A 186 -7.47 -16.88 13.54
C ALA A 186 -6.43 -17.80 14.21
N ILE A 187 -6.15 -18.98 13.64
CA ILE A 187 -5.09 -19.90 14.11
C ILE A 187 -3.70 -19.38 13.72
N VAL A 188 -3.59 -18.56 12.67
CA VAL A 188 -2.30 -18.07 12.17
C VAL A 188 -1.78 -16.98 13.11
N PRO A 189 -0.66 -17.21 13.83
CA PRO A 189 -0.11 -16.20 14.72
C PRO A 189 0.54 -15.07 13.92
N SER A 190 0.58 -13.86 14.47
CA SER A 190 1.29 -12.72 13.89
C SER A 190 2.78 -12.99 13.65
N VAL A 191 3.38 -13.91 14.41
CA VAL A 191 4.77 -14.36 14.23
C VAL A 191 4.97 -15.13 12.93
N ALA A 192 3.92 -15.75 12.37
CA ALA A 192 3.97 -16.43 11.08
C ALA A 192 3.75 -15.49 9.90
N THR A 193 3.04 -14.37 10.10
CA THR A 193 2.79 -13.37 9.04
C THR A 193 3.90 -12.33 8.93
N ALA A 194 4.56 -11.97 10.03
CA ALA A 194 5.63 -10.97 10.04
C ALA A 194 6.78 -11.25 9.03
N PRO A 195 7.31 -12.48 8.89
CA PRO A 195 8.38 -12.75 7.93
C PRO A 195 7.98 -12.54 6.47
N ILE A 196 6.69 -12.66 6.18
CA ILE A 196 6.16 -12.49 4.83
C ILE A 196 6.11 -11.02 4.49
N LEU A 197 5.67 -10.17 5.43
CA LEU A 197 5.72 -8.72 5.25
C LEU A 197 7.16 -8.24 4.97
N ILE A 198 8.17 -8.86 5.60
CA ILE A 198 9.57 -8.57 5.31
C ILE A 198 9.93 -8.95 3.88
N VAL A 199 9.59 -10.16 3.44
CA VAL A 199 9.92 -10.63 2.07
C VAL A 199 9.17 -9.84 1.00
N VAL A 200 7.90 -9.53 1.23
CA VAL A 200 7.11 -8.66 0.36
C VAL A 200 7.74 -7.27 0.28
N GLY A 201 8.16 -6.70 1.41
CA GLY A 201 8.90 -5.44 1.42
C GLY A 201 10.19 -5.49 0.59
N ILE A 202 10.95 -6.59 0.66
CA ILE A 202 12.14 -6.81 -0.18
C ILE A 202 11.76 -6.85 -1.67
N MET A 203 10.64 -7.49 -2.02
CA MET A 203 10.15 -7.52 -3.41
C MET A 203 9.76 -6.12 -3.90
N MET A 204 9.12 -5.31 -3.05
CA MET A 204 8.74 -3.93 -3.36
C MET A 204 9.95 -2.99 -3.52
N LEU A 205 11.05 -3.24 -2.80
CA LEU A 205 12.32 -2.50 -3.01
C LEU A 205 12.89 -2.69 -4.42
N GLY A 206 12.46 -3.73 -5.15
CA GLY A 206 12.83 -3.93 -6.55
C GLY A 206 12.52 -2.73 -7.45
N SER A 207 11.45 -1.98 -7.16
CA SER A 207 11.04 -0.79 -7.93
C SER A 207 12.05 0.37 -7.81
N LEU A 208 12.89 0.40 -6.77
CA LEU A 208 13.97 1.38 -6.66
C LEU A 208 15.01 1.23 -7.78
N LYS A 209 15.07 0.07 -8.44
CA LYS A 209 15.95 -0.16 -9.59
C LYS A 209 15.56 0.71 -10.80
N ASP A 210 14.28 1.05 -10.93
CA ASP A 210 13.77 1.77 -12.10
C ASP A 210 14.07 3.29 -12.04
N ILE A 211 14.66 3.76 -10.92
CA ILE A 211 15.08 5.14 -10.73
C ILE A 211 16.42 5.36 -11.45
N HIS A 212 16.56 6.47 -12.20
CA HIS A 212 17.82 6.84 -12.84
C HIS A 212 18.81 7.40 -11.81
N TRP A 213 19.51 6.49 -11.12
CA TRP A 213 20.50 6.84 -10.10
C TRP A 213 21.70 7.67 -10.63
N ASP A 214 21.93 7.66 -11.94
CA ASP A 214 22.98 8.46 -12.59
C ASP A 214 22.62 9.95 -12.71
N ASP A 215 21.33 10.32 -12.74
CA ASP A 215 20.91 11.74 -12.66
C ASP A 215 20.64 12.12 -11.21
N MET A 216 21.52 12.95 -10.65
CA MET A 216 21.40 13.49 -9.30
C MET A 216 20.09 14.27 -9.06
N SER A 217 19.43 14.74 -10.12
CA SER A 217 18.11 15.38 -9.99
C SER A 217 16.96 14.45 -9.71
N GLU A 218 17.12 13.17 -10.00
CA GLU A 218 16.15 12.11 -9.66
C GLU A 218 16.62 11.31 -8.45
N ALA A 219 17.93 11.02 -8.37
CA ALA A 219 18.52 10.23 -7.30
C ALA A 219 18.38 10.87 -5.91
N ILE A 220 18.64 12.18 -5.79
CA ILE A 220 18.61 12.86 -4.49
C ILE A 220 17.18 12.91 -3.90
N PRO A 221 16.14 13.32 -4.65
CA PRO A 221 14.77 13.29 -4.14
C PRO A 221 14.33 11.87 -3.78
N ALA A 222 14.61 10.87 -4.62
CA ALA A 222 14.27 9.47 -4.34
C ALA A 222 14.93 8.95 -3.05
N PHE A 223 16.20 9.28 -2.85
CA PHE A 223 16.95 8.92 -1.64
C PHE A 223 16.32 9.52 -0.39
N PHE A 224 16.03 10.83 -0.40
CA PHE A 224 15.41 11.47 0.76
C PHE A 224 13.99 10.96 1.01
N THR A 225 13.17 10.76 -0.03
CA THR A 225 11.84 10.16 0.12
C THR A 225 11.91 8.83 0.84
N SER A 226 12.78 7.93 0.39
CA SER A 226 12.88 6.57 0.93
C SER A 226 13.42 6.54 2.36
N ILE A 227 14.47 7.31 2.66
CA ILE A 227 15.05 7.34 4.01
C ILE A 227 14.12 8.02 5.01
N PHE A 228 13.58 9.20 4.69
CA PHE A 228 12.72 9.91 5.62
C PHE A 228 11.46 9.10 5.91
N MET A 229 10.86 8.45 4.92
CA MET A 229 9.71 7.57 5.13
C MET A 229 9.99 6.48 6.18
N GLY A 230 11.14 5.82 6.10
CA GLY A 230 11.54 4.77 7.04
C GLY A 230 11.90 5.30 8.43
N PHE A 231 12.70 6.37 8.51
CA PHE A 231 13.20 6.90 9.79
C PHE A 231 12.19 7.74 10.55
N SER A 232 11.29 8.44 9.86
CA SER A 232 10.24 9.22 10.50
C SER A 232 8.99 8.41 10.82
N TYR A 233 8.96 7.11 10.48
CA TYR A 233 7.79 6.24 10.59
C TYR A 233 6.50 6.86 10.00
N SER A 234 6.67 7.70 8.97
CA SER A 234 5.59 8.52 8.42
C SER A 234 5.78 8.69 6.92
N ILE A 235 4.85 8.11 6.16
CA ILE A 235 4.78 8.24 4.71
C ILE A 235 4.66 9.71 4.31
N THR A 236 3.84 10.47 5.03
CA THR A 236 3.64 11.91 4.80
C THR A 236 4.95 12.69 4.86
N TYR A 237 5.81 12.44 5.84
CA TYR A 237 7.08 13.15 5.95
C TYR A 237 8.11 12.71 4.91
N GLY A 238 8.12 11.42 4.55
CA GLY A 238 8.93 10.92 3.45
C GLY A 238 8.58 11.63 2.13
N ILE A 239 7.30 11.68 1.79
CA ILE A 239 6.82 12.32 0.56
C ILE A 239 7.08 13.83 0.58
N ALA A 240 6.85 14.50 1.71
CA ALA A 240 7.17 15.91 1.88
C ALA A 240 8.66 16.19 1.61
N ALA A 241 9.56 15.40 2.20
CA ALA A 241 11.00 15.53 1.96
C ALA A 241 11.36 15.30 0.48
N GLY A 242 10.68 14.35 -0.17
CA GLY A 242 10.79 14.07 -1.59
C GLY A 242 10.46 15.25 -2.48
N PHE A 243 9.25 15.82 -2.35
CA PHE A 243 8.82 16.96 -3.16
C PHE A 243 9.66 18.20 -2.90
N LEU A 244 9.93 18.52 -1.63
CA LEU A 244 10.74 19.68 -1.29
C LEU A 244 12.13 19.59 -1.91
N THR A 245 12.75 18.41 -1.86
CA THR A 245 14.07 18.21 -2.45
C THR A 245 14.03 18.20 -3.97
N PHE A 246 12.99 17.61 -4.59
CA PHE A 246 12.78 17.62 -6.03
C PHE A 246 12.67 19.04 -6.58
N SER A 247 11.79 19.86 -6.01
CA SER A 247 11.60 21.24 -6.44
C SER A 247 12.84 22.09 -6.20
N LEU A 248 13.54 21.90 -5.07
CA LEU A 248 14.78 22.60 -4.78
C LEU A 248 15.86 22.31 -5.83
N ILE A 249 16.04 21.05 -6.22
CA ILE A 249 17.05 20.69 -7.22
C ILE A 249 16.67 21.22 -8.61
N LYS A 250 15.39 21.14 -8.97
CA LYS A 250 14.90 21.73 -10.23
C LYS A 250 15.11 23.25 -10.28
N VAL A 251 14.99 23.96 -9.15
CA VAL A 251 15.38 25.37 -9.06
C VAL A 251 16.89 25.55 -9.27
N PHE A 252 17.74 24.75 -8.62
CA PHE A 252 19.18 24.85 -8.77
C PHE A 252 19.68 24.53 -10.18
N LYS A 253 19.01 23.62 -10.91
CA LYS A 253 19.26 23.36 -12.33
C LYS A 253 18.74 24.46 -13.27
N GLY A 254 18.02 25.47 -12.76
CA GLY A 254 17.36 26.49 -13.59
C GLY A 254 16.10 25.99 -14.32
N GLN A 255 15.62 24.80 -13.96
CA GLN A 255 14.48 24.10 -14.57
C GLN A 255 13.18 24.28 -13.76
N ALA A 256 13.06 25.36 -12.98
CA ALA A 256 11.90 25.60 -12.11
C ALA A 256 10.55 25.62 -12.86
N LYS A 257 10.56 25.95 -14.16
CA LYS A 257 9.36 25.96 -15.02
C LYS A 257 8.90 24.58 -15.48
N GLU A 258 9.75 23.55 -15.37
CA GLU A 258 9.38 22.17 -15.68
C GLU A 258 8.59 21.51 -14.54
N VAL A 259 8.63 22.09 -13.34
CA VAL A 259 7.89 21.59 -12.19
C VAL A 259 6.43 22.00 -12.31
N HIS A 260 5.54 21.01 -12.30
CA HIS A 260 4.10 21.26 -12.37
C HIS A 260 3.64 22.11 -11.18
N GLY A 261 2.76 23.08 -11.42
CA GLY A 261 2.32 24.05 -10.41
C GLY A 261 1.71 23.43 -9.15
N ILE A 262 1.17 22.21 -9.26
CA ILE A 262 0.67 21.47 -8.10
C ILE A 262 1.79 21.16 -7.10
N ILE A 263 2.97 20.74 -7.56
CA ILE A 263 4.11 20.42 -6.68
C ILE A 263 4.54 21.65 -5.89
N TRP A 264 4.55 22.82 -6.54
CA TRP A 264 4.83 24.09 -5.86
C TRP A 264 3.83 24.42 -4.74
N VAL A 265 2.53 24.20 -4.98
CA VAL A 265 1.50 24.39 -3.95
C VAL A 265 1.73 23.43 -2.78
N LEU A 266 2.07 22.18 -3.08
CA LEU A 266 2.35 21.16 -2.07
C LEU A 266 3.57 21.50 -1.22
N ASP A 267 4.66 21.93 -1.85
CA ASP A 267 5.87 22.34 -1.14
C ASP A 267 5.61 23.50 -0.19
N ILE A 268 4.85 24.50 -0.63
CA ILE A 268 4.45 25.62 0.23
C ILE A 268 3.64 25.11 1.43
N LEU A 269 2.67 24.22 1.20
CA LEU A 269 1.87 23.65 2.28
C LEU A 269 2.73 22.82 3.26
N PHE A 270 3.67 22.01 2.76
CA PHE A 270 4.60 21.25 3.60
C PHE A 270 5.52 22.14 4.42
N ILE A 271 6.08 23.19 3.83
CA ILE A 271 6.90 24.18 4.54
C ILE A 271 6.07 24.85 5.65
N LEU A 272 4.84 25.27 5.35
CA LEU A 272 3.95 25.87 6.35
C LEU A 272 3.64 24.90 7.50
N ASN A 273 3.49 23.60 7.25
CA ASN A 273 3.36 22.60 8.32
C ASN A 273 4.57 22.57 9.23
N PHE A 274 5.75 22.47 8.63
CA PHE A 274 6.97 22.25 9.38
C PHE A 274 7.29 23.48 10.22
N ILE A 275 6.98 24.67 9.69
CA ILE A 275 7.02 25.92 10.46
C ILE A 275 6.00 25.89 11.60
N SER A 276 4.75 25.49 11.34
CA SER A 276 3.72 25.40 12.37
C SER A 276 4.11 24.42 13.50
N MET A 277 4.63 23.24 13.17
CA MET A 277 5.12 22.26 14.15
C MET A 277 6.41 22.69 14.86
N ALA A 278 7.21 23.59 14.28
CA ALA A 278 8.41 24.10 14.92
C ALA A 278 8.11 25.24 15.90
N ILE A 279 7.04 25.99 15.67
CA ILE A 279 6.64 27.15 16.48
C ILE A 279 5.72 26.75 17.65
N PHE A 280 4.86 25.74 17.45
CA PHE A 280 3.90 25.24 18.44
C PHE A 280 4.28 23.84 18.92
#